data_AF-A0AA36NBR4-F1
#
_entry.id   AF-A0AA36NBR4-F1
#
_cell.length_a   1.000
_cell.length_b   1.000
_cell.length_c   1.000
_cell.angle_alpha   90.00
_cell.angle_beta   90.00
_cell.angle_gamma   90.00
#
_symmetry.space_group_name_H-M   'P 1'
#
loop_
_entity.id
_entity.type
_entity.pdbx_description
1 polymer ?
#
loop_
_entity_poly.entity_id
_entity_poly.type
_entity_poly.pdbx_seq_one_letter_code
_entity_poly.pdbx_strand_id
1 'polypeptide(L)'
;MAGAGLRAAACFEIMWLSVLLRASALDDAFVRQDLDVNYVAEMLDKLQASVKQQSFVSHEHFQGELRRLRGAISQAADSANLKLLEDTLEQTEREKMEAEAANLEAMQYYHTVRAAFGSQGGAPSCDFLTCGRHAVCRSSKSQRAFCECEPCFSGDGFTCRPSKCTAETFYSSQPVVPWSRSGLKPDPVSAAAVSIALLGEGSVAVAIQDELRGGQGFLSVGHVKSREVVWGEWQLFSPDSAAFQPTLVSLGERLLISYRDAEEEGKGYLVSGHPDGEDLTNFKVALSRPYLLAKKLRQKVTLVPLSGSRVACLFGGEMGDSQTQAPGRAVLVRALDGISLLGRYHFGAKAPISEVAATKLTEDSFVVAYRQLPPSDQELGATSKELSATWMKVSADDLLVVSGHHLALEPERAGMLHRDLALVSQNLFAYSYYSGAEKKTKMSLIQLDPSSHRMSPLGEPTVLAVGYNSFVGAVSLPSGSQVPSTFTYLQPVGKSSAAKVCGVSAAQRVSGCKDLHWAEAELQAAQAVKLQDGRLLFALVQKGGTVQSRLLSAGEASALDINMAVV
;
A
#
# COMPACT_ATOMS: atom_id res chain seq x y z
N MET A 1 -3.50 -18.20 35.80
CA MET A 1 -2.02 -18.20 35.92
C MET A 1 -1.43 -17.00 35.16
N ALA A 2 -1.73 -15.76 35.57
CA ALA A 2 -1.35 -14.54 34.84
C ALA A 2 -0.20 -13.75 35.53
N GLY A 3 0.55 -14.38 36.43
CA GLY A 3 1.50 -13.69 37.32
C GLY A 3 2.98 -13.79 36.94
N ALA A 4 3.34 -14.60 35.94
CA ALA A 4 4.75 -14.85 35.59
C ALA A 4 5.29 -13.89 34.51
N GLY A 5 4.49 -13.54 33.50
CA GLY A 5 4.90 -12.64 32.40
C GLY A 5 5.15 -11.19 32.83
N LEU A 6 4.33 -10.65 33.74
CA LEU A 6 4.51 -9.28 34.24
C LEU A 6 5.78 -9.09 35.09
N ARG A 7 6.35 -10.16 35.67
CA ARG A 7 7.57 -10.07 36.47
C ARG A 7 8.84 -9.96 35.61
N ALA A 8 8.83 -10.51 34.39
CA ALA A 8 9.98 -10.42 33.48
C ALA A 8 10.10 -9.01 32.86
N ALA A 9 8.99 -8.41 32.44
CA ALA A 9 8.97 -7.04 31.91
C ALA A 9 9.36 -5.99 32.98
N ALA A 10 8.88 -6.15 34.22
CA ALA A 10 9.24 -5.28 35.33
C ALA A 10 10.73 -5.37 35.71
N CYS A 11 11.35 -6.56 35.61
CA CYS A 11 12.78 -6.71 35.82
C CYS A 11 13.62 -6.00 34.75
N PHE A 12 13.13 -5.95 33.50
CA PHE A 12 13.82 -5.26 32.40
C PHE A 12 13.75 -3.73 32.55
N GLU A 13 12.59 -3.18 32.93
CA GLU A 13 12.47 -1.74 33.22
C GLU A 13 13.26 -1.30 34.45
N ILE A 14 13.29 -2.10 35.53
CA ILE A 14 14.06 -1.78 36.74
C ILE A 14 15.56 -1.81 36.45
N MET A 15 16.03 -2.76 35.61
CA MET A 15 17.45 -2.83 35.23
C MET A 15 17.85 -1.63 34.36
N TRP A 16 16.97 -1.19 33.45
CA TRP A 16 17.17 0.01 32.63
C TRP A 16 17.13 1.31 33.44
N LEU A 17 16.18 1.47 34.37
CA LEU A 17 16.14 2.62 35.28
C LEU A 17 17.38 2.69 36.18
N SER A 18 17.92 1.55 36.61
CA SER A 18 19.15 1.50 37.41
C SER A 18 20.39 1.95 36.64
N VAL A 19 20.45 1.64 35.34
CA VAL A 19 21.53 2.07 34.44
C VAL A 19 21.40 3.55 34.10
N LEU A 20 20.19 4.04 33.83
CA LEU A 20 19.93 5.45 33.54
C LEU A 20 20.11 6.37 34.76
N LEU A 21 19.69 5.94 35.96
CA LEU A 21 19.88 6.70 37.21
C LEU A 21 21.36 6.77 37.65
N ARG A 22 22.21 5.84 37.22
CA ARG A 22 23.67 5.93 37.43
C ARG A 22 24.36 6.79 36.38
N ALA A 23 23.79 6.93 35.18
CA ALA A 23 24.32 7.79 34.13
C ALA A 23 24.06 9.28 34.40
N SER A 24 22.94 9.64 35.03
CA SER A 24 22.57 11.04 35.30
C SER A 24 23.22 11.67 36.53
N ALA A 25 24.07 10.95 37.26
CA ALA A 25 24.73 11.42 38.49
C ALA A 25 26.25 11.64 38.33
N LEU A 26 26.76 11.61 37.09
CA LEU A 26 28.17 11.76 36.77
C LEU A 26 28.35 12.85 35.69
N ASP A 27 27.92 14.07 35.98
CA ASP A 27 28.36 15.25 35.24
C ASP A 27 29.44 15.98 36.06
N ASP A 28 30.49 16.40 35.36
CA ASP A 28 31.70 17.08 35.83
C ASP A 28 32.81 16.21 36.45
N ALA A 29 33.32 15.24 35.68
CA ALA A 29 34.77 14.98 35.49
C ALA A 29 35.03 13.59 34.85
N PHE A 30 34.57 13.36 33.63
CA PHE A 30 35.06 12.22 32.83
C PHE A 30 35.93 12.73 31.67
N VAL A 31 37.22 12.81 31.97
CA VAL A 31 38.30 12.64 31.00
C VAL A 31 37.93 11.46 30.10
N ARG A 32 38.14 11.59 28.77
CA ARG A 32 38.04 10.50 27.79
C ARG A 32 38.86 9.29 28.25
N GLN A 33 38.27 8.44 29.08
CA GLN A 33 38.71 7.06 29.23
C GLN A 33 38.29 6.36 27.95
N ASP A 34 39.25 5.71 27.31
CA ASP A 34 39.00 4.76 26.24
C ASP A 34 37.82 3.87 26.63
N LEU A 35 36.66 4.12 26.03
CA LEU A 35 35.52 3.20 26.09
C LEU A 35 36.02 1.91 25.49
N ASP A 36 36.32 0.95 26.36
CA ASP A 36 36.96 -0.30 26.00
C ASP A 36 36.05 -1.04 25.02
N VAL A 37 36.42 -1.04 23.74
CA VAL A 37 35.70 -1.73 22.66
C VAL A 37 35.51 -3.22 23.01
N ASN A 38 36.38 -3.77 23.85
CA ASN A 38 36.28 -5.13 24.35
C ASN A 38 35.08 -5.33 25.29
N TYR A 39 34.68 -4.32 26.08
CA TYR A 39 33.53 -4.40 26.97
C TYR A 39 32.22 -4.54 26.19
N VAL A 40 32.06 -3.77 25.11
CA VAL A 40 30.87 -3.84 24.23
C VAL A 40 30.80 -5.21 23.56
N ALA A 41 31.93 -5.74 23.07
CA ALA A 41 31.99 -7.07 22.49
C ALA A 41 31.62 -8.16 23.50
N GLU A 42 32.13 -8.10 24.73
CA GLU A 42 31.82 -9.06 25.80
C GLU A 42 30.34 -9.01 26.19
N MET A 43 29.75 -7.80 26.29
CA MET A 43 28.32 -7.64 26.56
C MET A 43 27.45 -8.23 25.44
N LEU A 44 27.82 -8.00 24.19
CA LEU A 44 27.12 -8.57 23.04
C LEU A 44 27.19 -10.10 23.05
N ASP A 45 28.34 -10.70 23.38
CA ASP A 45 28.47 -12.15 23.45
C ASP A 45 27.66 -12.76 24.62
N LYS A 46 27.59 -12.07 25.78
CA LYS A 46 26.69 -12.44 26.87
C LYS A 46 25.22 -12.34 26.48
N LEU A 47 24.85 -11.29 25.74
CA LEU A 47 23.51 -11.13 25.18
C LEU A 47 23.17 -12.31 24.25
N GLN A 48 24.05 -12.64 23.31
CA GLN A 48 23.83 -13.75 22.39
C GLN A 48 23.66 -15.08 23.13
N ALA A 49 24.51 -15.36 24.12
CA ALA A 49 24.42 -16.56 24.94
C ALA A 49 23.08 -16.61 25.71
N SER A 50 22.67 -15.49 26.30
CA SER A 50 21.41 -15.40 27.04
C SER A 50 20.19 -15.57 26.14
N VAL A 51 20.19 -14.95 24.96
CA VAL A 51 19.12 -15.04 23.97
C VAL A 51 18.98 -16.48 23.44
N LYS A 52 20.10 -17.15 23.13
CA LYS A 52 20.11 -18.57 22.74
C LYS A 52 19.59 -19.47 23.84
N GLN A 53 20.01 -19.25 25.09
CA GLN A 53 19.52 -20.02 26.23
C GLN A 53 18.02 -19.81 26.45
N GLN A 54 17.53 -18.57 26.36
CA GLN A 54 16.11 -18.25 26.51
C GLN A 54 15.28 -18.86 25.38
N SER A 55 15.77 -18.82 24.14
CA SER A 55 15.13 -19.47 22.99
C SER A 55 14.98 -20.97 23.20
N PHE A 56 16.04 -21.65 23.68
CA PHE A 56 16.00 -23.07 23.99
C PHE A 56 14.97 -23.40 25.08
N VAL A 57 15.00 -22.67 26.21
CA VAL A 57 14.06 -22.87 27.32
C VAL A 57 12.61 -22.59 26.90
N SER A 58 12.38 -21.53 26.11
CA SER A 58 11.05 -21.19 25.58
C SER A 58 10.52 -22.28 24.65
N HIS A 59 11.38 -22.83 23.79
CA HIS A 59 11.02 -23.94 22.90
C HIS A 59 10.64 -25.20 23.68
N GLU A 60 11.43 -25.59 24.68
CA GLU A 60 11.11 -26.74 25.53
C GLU A 60 9.78 -26.55 26.27
N HIS A 61 9.55 -25.35 26.81
CA HIS A 61 8.31 -25.00 27.47
C HIS A 61 7.11 -25.12 26.52
N PHE A 62 7.22 -24.54 25.32
CA PHE A 62 6.18 -24.64 24.29
C PHE A 62 5.86 -26.09 23.91
N GLN A 63 6.88 -26.93 23.69
CA GLN A 63 6.68 -28.34 23.36
C GLN A 63 6.06 -29.14 24.52
N GLY A 64 6.37 -28.78 25.77
CA GLY A 64 5.72 -29.31 26.95
C GLY A 64 4.23 -28.95 26.98
N GLU A 65 3.93 -27.67 26.76
CA GLU A 65 2.57 -27.13 26.81
C GLU A 65 1.69 -27.66 25.68
N LEU A 66 2.23 -27.73 24.46
CA LEU A 66 1.52 -28.28 23.31
C LEU A 66 1.18 -29.77 23.48
N ARG A 67 2.08 -30.56 24.09
CA ARG A 67 1.77 -31.96 24.47
C ARG A 67 0.68 -32.02 25.53
N ARG A 68 0.74 -31.15 26.55
CA ARG A 68 -0.26 -31.07 27.62
C ARG A 68 -1.64 -30.71 27.08
N LEU A 69 -1.72 -29.67 26.25
CA LEU A 69 -2.97 -29.18 25.65
C LEU A 69 -3.57 -30.19 24.68
N ARG A 70 -2.77 -30.80 23.79
CA ARG A 70 -3.28 -31.87 22.89
C ARG A 70 -3.79 -33.08 23.67
N GLY A 71 -3.10 -33.48 24.73
CA GLY A 71 -3.57 -34.51 25.65
C GLY A 71 -4.92 -34.16 26.28
N ALA A 72 -5.06 -32.93 26.79
CA ALA A 72 -6.31 -32.45 27.37
C ALA A 72 -7.46 -32.37 26.36
N ILE A 73 -7.21 -31.87 25.14
CA ILE A 73 -8.21 -31.81 24.05
C ILE A 73 -8.71 -33.23 23.71
N SER A 74 -7.81 -34.21 23.62
CA SER A 74 -8.19 -35.60 23.32
C SER A 74 -9.05 -36.28 24.39
N GLN A 75 -9.03 -35.75 25.63
CA GLN A 75 -9.77 -36.29 26.78
C GLN A 75 -11.02 -35.46 27.12
N ALA A 76 -11.22 -34.31 26.48
CA ALA A 76 -12.34 -33.41 26.76
C ALA A 76 -13.65 -33.97 26.17
N ALA A 77 -14.59 -34.35 27.04
CA ALA A 77 -15.90 -34.85 26.63
C ALA A 77 -16.95 -33.73 26.41
N ASP A 78 -16.72 -32.56 26.99
CA ASP A 78 -17.64 -31.42 26.91
C ASP A 78 -17.20 -30.39 25.86
N SER A 79 -18.14 -29.98 25.02
CA SER A 79 -17.94 -29.01 23.93
C SER A 79 -17.47 -27.63 24.40
N ALA A 80 -17.91 -27.18 25.58
CA ALA A 80 -17.49 -25.90 26.13
C ALA A 80 -16.00 -25.92 26.57
N ASN A 81 -15.58 -27.01 27.21
CA ASN A 81 -14.18 -27.23 27.60
C ASN A 81 -13.27 -27.45 26.38
N LEU A 82 -13.75 -28.14 25.34
CA LEU A 82 -13.01 -28.33 24.10
C LEU A 82 -12.66 -26.98 23.45
N LYS A 83 -13.66 -26.10 23.30
CA LYS A 83 -13.44 -24.77 22.73
C LYS A 83 -12.45 -23.93 23.56
N LEU A 84 -12.56 -23.95 24.89
CA LEU A 84 -11.62 -23.23 25.75
C LEU A 84 -10.17 -23.73 25.58
N LEU A 85 -9.98 -25.04 25.42
CA LEU A 85 -8.67 -25.64 25.19
C LEU A 85 -8.11 -25.33 23.79
N GLU A 86 -8.97 -25.27 22.77
CA GLU A 86 -8.61 -24.83 21.42
C GLU A 86 -8.18 -23.35 21.41
N ASP A 87 -8.95 -22.46 22.05
CA ASP A 87 -8.61 -21.04 22.21
C ASP A 87 -7.26 -20.88 22.96
N THR A 88 -7.01 -21.71 23.98
CA THR A 88 -5.74 -21.72 24.72
C THR A 88 -4.58 -22.21 23.86
N LEU A 89 -4.80 -23.20 22.99
CA LEU A 89 -3.79 -23.69 22.05
C LEU A 89 -3.43 -22.59 21.05
N GLU A 90 -4.42 -21.91 20.48
CA GLU A 90 -4.19 -20.78 19.56
C GLU A 90 -3.39 -19.66 20.26
N GLN A 91 -3.75 -19.31 21.49
CA GLN A 91 -3.01 -18.31 22.27
C GLN A 91 -1.56 -18.73 22.53
N THR A 92 -1.33 -20.02 22.85
CA THR A 92 0.02 -20.56 23.05
C THR A 92 0.86 -20.50 21.77
N GLU A 93 0.24 -20.73 20.61
CA GLU A 93 0.89 -20.58 19.31
C GLU A 93 1.24 -19.11 19.00
N ARG A 94 0.36 -18.17 19.35
CA ARG A 94 0.66 -16.73 19.26
C ARG A 94 1.82 -16.32 20.17
N GLU A 95 1.81 -16.75 21.43
CA GLU A 95 2.90 -16.47 22.37
C GLU A 95 4.24 -17.02 21.88
N LYS A 96 4.25 -18.19 21.23
CA LYS A 96 5.44 -18.72 20.58
C LYS A 96 5.92 -17.81 19.46
N MET A 97 5.04 -17.38 18.56
CA MET A 97 5.41 -16.50 17.45
C MET A 97 5.97 -15.17 17.95
N GLU A 98 5.39 -14.60 19.02
CA GLU A 98 5.90 -13.40 19.68
C GLU A 98 7.30 -13.63 20.29
N ALA A 99 7.52 -14.76 20.96
CA ALA A 99 8.83 -15.11 21.52
C ALA A 99 9.89 -15.34 20.43
N GLU A 100 9.53 -15.99 19.32
CA GLU A 100 10.41 -16.17 18.16
C GLU A 100 10.75 -14.84 17.49
N ALA A 101 9.79 -13.92 17.36
CA ALA A 101 10.02 -12.58 16.85
C ALA A 101 10.96 -11.77 17.75
N ALA A 102 10.74 -11.78 19.07
CA ALA A 102 11.61 -11.09 20.03
C ALA A 102 13.05 -11.65 20.02
N ASN A 103 13.18 -12.97 19.88
CA ASN A 103 14.47 -13.63 19.75
C ASN A 103 15.18 -13.22 18.45
N LEU A 104 14.45 -13.18 17.33
CA LEU A 104 14.99 -12.72 16.05
C LEU A 104 15.48 -11.27 16.14
N GLU A 105 14.69 -10.38 16.74
CA GLU A 105 15.05 -8.97 16.94
C GLU A 105 16.32 -8.82 17.80
N ALA A 106 16.42 -9.56 18.91
CA ALA A 106 17.60 -9.55 19.77
C ALA A 106 18.85 -10.07 19.04
N MET A 107 18.71 -11.12 18.23
CA MET A 107 19.80 -11.64 17.39
C MET A 107 20.17 -10.66 16.27
N GLN A 108 19.19 -9.99 15.67
CA GLN A 108 19.39 -8.96 14.66
C GLN A 108 20.15 -7.77 15.24
N TYR A 109 19.78 -7.33 16.44
CA TYR A 109 20.53 -6.30 17.19
C TYR A 109 21.98 -6.73 17.43
N TYR A 110 22.19 -7.92 17.98
CA TYR A 110 23.53 -8.45 18.24
C TYR A 110 24.42 -8.43 16.98
N HIS A 111 23.92 -9.00 15.88
CA HIS A 111 24.67 -9.12 14.65
C HIS A 111 24.90 -7.77 13.97
N THR A 112 23.89 -6.88 13.98
CA THR A 112 24.00 -5.53 13.43
C THR A 112 25.05 -4.71 14.16
N VAL A 113 25.00 -4.66 15.50
CA VAL A 113 25.94 -3.88 16.30
C VAL A 113 27.35 -4.44 16.14
N ARG A 114 27.50 -5.77 16.22
CA ARG A 114 28.80 -6.43 16.05
C ARG A 114 29.42 -6.16 14.67
N ALA A 115 28.61 -6.17 13.61
CA ALA A 115 29.07 -5.88 12.27
C ALA A 115 29.39 -4.38 12.06
N ALA A 116 28.61 -3.47 12.66
CA ALA A 116 28.88 -2.03 12.63
C ALA A 116 30.20 -1.65 13.33
N PHE A 117 30.61 -2.40 14.36
CA PHE A 117 31.93 -2.27 14.99
C PHE A 117 33.08 -2.94 14.19
N GLY A 118 32.82 -3.42 12.96
CA GLY A 118 33.84 -3.95 12.07
C GLY A 118 34.25 -5.40 12.35
N SER A 119 33.42 -6.18 13.06
CA SER A 119 33.71 -7.61 13.26
C SER A 119 33.66 -8.38 11.93
N GLN A 120 34.68 -9.19 11.65
CA GLN A 120 34.78 -10.00 10.42
C GLN A 120 33.80 -11.19 10.38
N GLY A 121 33.10 -11.47 11.49
CA GLY A 121 32.01 -12.43 11.55
C GLY A 121 30.70 -11.78 11.11
N GLY A 122 30.46 -11.69 9.81
CA GLY A 122 29.16 -11.26 9.26
C GLY A 122 28.00 -12.10 9.79
N ALA A 123 26.77 -11.64 9.57
CA ALA A 123 25.57 -12.33 10.03
C ALA A 123 25.33 -13.65 9.25
N PRO A 124 24.64 -14.65 9.82
CA PRO A 124 24.34 -15.90 9.11
C PRO A 124 23.43 -15.70 7.88
N SER A 125 22.47 -14.79 7.97
CA SER A 125 21.58 -14.39 6.88
C SER A 125 21.24 -12.91 6.99
N CYS A 126 20.60 -12.36 5.96
CA CYS A 126 20.13 -10.98 5.98
C CYS A 126 19.00 -10.73 6.98
N ASP A 127 18.31 -11.77 7.45
CA ASP A 127 17.26 -11.65 8.47
C ASP A 127 17.83 -11.22 9.82
N PHE A 128 19.12 -11.47 10.06
CA PHE A 128 19.83 -11.08 11.28
C PHE A 128 20.61 -9.77 11.12
N LEU A 129 20.41 -9.01 10.05
CA LEU A 129 21.22 -7.83 9.78
C LEU A 129 20.37 -6.63 9.34
N THR A 130 20.44 -5.55 10.11
CA THR A 130 19.88 -4.25 9.72
C THR A 130 20.98 -3.39 9.14
N CYS A 131 20.88 -3.07 7.85
CA CYS A 131 21.85 -2.19 7.20
C CYS A 131 21.55 -0.71 7.42
N GLY A 132 22.59 0.11 7.27
CA GLY A 132 22.49 1.56 7.36
C GLY A 132 21.63 2.18 6.28
N ARG A 133 21.32 3.46 6.43
CA ARG A 133 20.61 4.22 5.39
C ARG A 133 21.43 4.20 4.09
N HIS A 134 20.78 3.86 2.98
CA HIS A 134 21.43 3.69 1.66
C HIS A 134 22.40 2.51 1.57
N ALA A 135 22.13 1.44 2.31
CA ALA A 135 22.81 0.17 2.20
C ALA A 135 21.83 -0.97 1.96
N VAL A 136 22.31 -2.03 1.32
CA VAL A 136 21.56 -3.27 1.10
C VAL A 136 22.31 -4.43 1.74
N CYS A 137 21.56 -5.35 2.34
CA CYS A 137 22.14 -6.60 2.79
C CYS A 137 22.39 -7.53 1.59
N ARG A 138 23.58 -8.10 1.51
CA ARG A 138 23.93 -9.14 0.55
C ARG A 138 24.48 -10.35 1.25
N SER A 139 24.06 -11.52 0.77
CA SER A 139 24.63 -12.80 1.21
C SER A 139 25.75 -13.22 0.25
N SER A 140 26.96 -13.41 0.79
CA SER A 140 28.07 -13.99 0.05
C SER A 140 27.84 -15.48 -0.20
N LYS A 141 28.47 -16.04 -1.25
CA LYS A 141 28.55 -17.49 -1.50
C LYS A 141 29.14 -18.27 -0.30
N SER A 142 29.86 -17.58 0.60
CA SER A 142 30.39 -18.11 1.85
C SER A 142 29.39 -18.13 3.02
N GLN A 143 28.08 -18.00 2.76
CA GLN A 143 26.99 -17.99 3.75
C GLN A 143 27.09 -16.91 4.83
N ARG A 144 27.76 -15.79 4.55
CA ARG A 144 27.76 -14.63 5.44
C ARG A 144 27.08 -13.46 4.77
N ALA A 145 26.11 -12.89 5.47
CA ALA A 145 25.45 -11.66 5.13
C ALA A 145 26.26 -10.46 5.60
N PHE A 146 26.38 -9.46 4.75
CA PHE A 146 27.04 -8.19 5.04
C PHE A 146 26.25 -7.04 4.42
N CYS A 147 26.42 -5.85 4.99
CA CYS A 147 25.86 -4.64 4.42
C CYS A 147 26.83 -4.07 3.40
N GLU A 148 26.31 -3.77 2.22
CA GLU A 148 27.04 -3.05 1.18
C GLU A 148 26.36 -1.72 0.99
N CYS A 149 27.14 -0.62 1.00
CA CYS A 149 26.58 0.65 0.57
C CYS A 149 26.08 0.52 -0.85
N GLU A 150 24.86 0.98 -1.07
CA GLU A 150 24.29 0.94 -2.38
C GLU A 150 25.11 1.84 -3.35
N PRO A 151 25.05 1.62 -4.68
CA PRO A 151 25.82 2.40 -5.66
C PRO A 151 25.77 3.92 -5.41
N CYS A 152 26.87 4.63 -5.68
CA CYS A 152 27.11 6.06 -5.38
C CYS A 152 27.10 6.50 -3.92
N PHE A 153 26.90 5.59 -2.98
CA PHE A 153 27.30 5.79 -1.60
C PHE A 153 28.59 5.02 -1.35
N SER A 154 29.46 5.55 -0.49
CA SER A 154 30.64 4.84 0.01
C SER A 154 30.59 4.79 1.52
N GLY A 155 31.05 3.67 2.07
CA GLY A 155 31.03 3.42 3.50
C GLY A 155 31.16 1.93 3.78
N ASP A 156 30.83 1.55 5.00
CA ASP A 156 30.90 0.19 5.53
C ASP A 156 29.57 -0.57 5.46
N GLY A 157 28.54 0.01 4.82
CA GLY A 157 27.18 -0.53 4.78
C GLY A 157 26.31 -0.19 6.00
N PHE A 158 26.88 0.34 7.08
CA PHE A 158 26.13 0.88 8.23
C PHE A 158 26.09 2.41 8.22
N THR A 159 27.16 3.03 7.71
CA THR A 159 27.28 4.45 7.47
C THR A 159 27.62 4.68 6.00
N CYS A 160 26.60 4.88 5.17
CA CYS A 160 26.79 5.13 3.75
C CYS A 160 26.68 6.62 3.45
N ARG A 161 27.77 7.21 2.96
CA ARG A 161 27.83 8.64 2.60
C ARG A 161 27.79 8.80 1.08
N PRO A 162 27.09 9.80 0.54
CA PRO A 162 27.12 10.09 -0.89
C PRO A 162 28.56 10.31 -1.34
N SER A 163 29.01 9.60 -2.37
CA SER A 163 30.40 9.61 -2.80
C SER A 163 30.60 9.97 -4.26
N LYS A 164 29.61 9.72 -5.13
CA LYS A 164 29.79 9.88 -6.59
C LYS A 164 28.59 10.41 -7.39
N CYS A 165 27.39 10.51 -6.82
CA CYS A 165 26.21 10.93 -7.57
C CYS A 165 25.51 12.11 -6.87
N THR A 166 25.13 13.13 -7.64
CA THR A 166 24.21 14.16 -7.16
C THR A 166 22.88 13.48 -6.85
N ALA A 167 22.29 13.76 -5.68
CA ALA A 167 21.07 13.12 -5.20
C ALA A 167 19.90 13.16 -6.22
N GLU A 168 19.94 14.11 -7.15
CA GLU A 168 19.02 14.29 -8.27
C GLU A 168 18.94 13.09 -9.22
N THR A 169 20.00 12.28 -9.36
CA THR A 169 20.00 11.15 -10.32
C THR A 169 19.42 9.85 -9.77
N PHE A 170 19.24 9.75 -8.45
CA PHE A 170 19.06 8.47 -7.75
C PHE A 170 17.62 7.97 -7.60
N TYR A 171 16.69 8.91 -7.56
CA TYR A 171 15.25 8.67 -7.54
C TYR A 171 14.56 9.47 -8.64
N SER A 172 15.30 9.81 -9.70
CA SER A 172 14.75 10.47 -10.87
C SER A 172 13.74 9.55 -11.55
N SER A 173 12.74 10.15 -12.17
CA SER A 173 11.75 9.40 -12.94
C SER A 173 12.44 8.65 -14.07
N GLN A 174 12.33 7.32 -14.07
CA GLN A 174 12.89 6.44 -15.08
C GLN A 174 11.87 6.22 -16.20
N PRO A 175 12.26 6.24 -17.47
CA PRO A 175 11.31 5.98 -18.53
C PRO A 175 10.80 4.53 -18.50
N VAL A 176 9.52 4.33 -18.80
CA VAL A 176 8.94 2.99 -19.03
C VAL A 176 9.26 2.62 -20.49
N VAL A 177 10.54 2.38 -20.78
CA VAL A 177 11.05 2.26 -22.16
C VAL A 177 10.81 0.85 -22.71
N PRO A 178 10.40 0.75 -23.99
CA PRO A 178 10.64 -0.44 -24.80
C PRO A 178 12.10 -0.42 -25.26
N TRP A 179 13.02 -1.12 -24.58
CA TRP A 179 14.31 -1.36 -25.21
C TRP A 179 14.08 -2.32 -26.38
N SER A 180 14.03 -1.77 -27.60
CA SER A 180 14.00 -2.60 -28.80
C SER A 180 15.25 -3.47 -28.81
N ARG A 181 15.08 -4.80 -28.86
CA ARG A 181 16.18 -5.78 -28.97
C ARG A 181 17.07 -5.54 -30.21
N SER A 182 16.64 -4.68 -31.14
CA SER A 182 17.30 -4.38 -32.40
C SER A 182 18.38 -3.28 -32.31
N GLY A 183 18.60 -2.64 -31.16
CA GLY A 183 19.50 -1.48 -31.05
C GLY A 183 18.98 -0.22 -31.77
N LEU A 184 17.73 -0.25 -32.24
CA LEU A 184 17.02 0.88 -32.82
C LEU A 184 16.39 1.72 -31.69
N LYS A 185 16.31 3.03 -31.93
CA LYS A 185 15.71 4.00 -31.02
C LYS A 185 14.30 3.51 -30.61
N PRO A 186 13.91 3.55 -29.33
CA PRO A 186 12.57 3.13 -28.90
C PRO A 186 11.50 3.86 -29.71
N ASP A 187 10.45 3.13 -30.08
CA ASP A 187 9.28 3.73 -30.70
C ASP A 187 8.75 4.83 -29.77
N PRO A 188 8.42 6.03 -30.30
CA PRO A 188 7.82 7.06 -29.48
C PRO A 188 6.46 6.58 -28.96
N VAL A 189 6.21 6.84 -27.67
CA VAL A 189 4.93 6.59 -26.99
C VAL A 189 4.46 7.93 -26.42
N SER A 190 3.19 8.28 -26.63
CA SER A 190 2.54 9.44 -26.00
C SER A 190 1.31 8.94 -25.27
N ALA A 191 1.38 8.81 -23.94
CA ALA A 191 0.25 8.32 -23.18
C ALA A 191 -0.71 9.45 -22.78
N ALA A 192 -2.02 9.18 -22.84
CA ALA A 192 -3.03 10.07 -22.27
C ALA A 192 -3.34 9.78 -20.80
N ALA A 193 -3.23 8.50 -20.43
CA ALA A 193 -3.63 7.93 -19.15
C ALA A 193 -2.73 6.75 -18.78
N VAL A 194 -2.60 6.49 -17.49
CA VAL A 194 -1.78 5.41 -16.94
C VAL A 194 -2.46 4.74 -15.76
N SER A 195 -2.27 3.44 -15.63
CA SER A 195 -2.64 2.68 -14.44
C SER A 195 -1.55 1.67 -14.08
N ILE A 196 -1.33 1.45 -12.79
CA ILE A 196 -0.28 0.55 -12.26
C ILE A 196 -0.85 -0.40 -11.21
N ALA A 197 -0.38 -1.65 -11.22
CA ALA A 197 -0.67 -2.66 -10.21
C ALA A 197 0.58 -3.45 -9.82
N LEU A 198 0.63 -3.89 -8.56
CA LEU A 198 1.66 -4.81 -8.06
C LEU A 198 1.24 -6.25 -8.35
N LEU A 199 2.00 -6.94 -9.19
CA LEU A 199 1.92 -8.38 -9.40
C LEU A 199 2.72 -9.11 -8.30
N GLY A 200 2.50 -10.40 -8.11
CA GLY A 200 3.24 -11.22 -7.14
C GLY A 200 4.77 -11.03 -7.20
N GLU A 201 5.45 -11.30 -6.07
CA GLU A 201 6.92 -11.39 -5.98
C GLU A 201 7.71 -10.16 -6.47
N GLY A 202 7.17 -8.95 -6.29
CA GLY A 202 7.85 -7.72 -6.70
C GLY A 202 7.78 -7.43 -8.19
N SER A 203 6.97 -8.17 -8.94
CA SER A 203 6.60 -7.82 -10.31
C SER A 203 5.54 -6.70 -10.30
N VAL A 204 5.52 -5.86 -11.31
CA VAL A 204 4.59 -4.73 -11.45
C VAL A 204 4.11 -4.65 -12.88
N ALA A 205 2.92 -4.12 -13.10
CA ALA A 205 2.38 -3.92 -14.44
C ALA A 205 1.86 -2.51 -14.61
N VAL A 206 2.05 -1.95 -15.79
CA VAL A 206 1.60 -0.62 -16.18
C VAL A 206 0.78 -0.73 -17.46
N ALA A 207 -0.45 -0.22 -17.41
CA ALA A 207 -1.33 -0.08 -18.57
C ALA A 207 -1.43 1.39 -18.98
N ILE A 208 -1.31 1.69 -20.27
CA ILE A 208 -1.40 3.04 -20.82
C ILE A 208 -2.40 3.14 -21.96
N GLN A 209 -2.84 4.36 -22.26
CA GLN A 209 -3.56 4.74 -23.48
C GLN A 209 -2.61 5.50 -24.41
N ASP A 210 -2.13 4.91 -25.50
CA ASP A 210 -1.16 5.53 -26.42
C ASP A 210 -1.85 6.35 -27.53
N GLU A 211 -1.75 7.67 -27.44
CA GLU A 211 -2.32 8.65 -28.36
C GLU A 211 -1.71 8.57 -29.76
N LEU A 212 -0.42 8.20 -29.89
CA LEU A 212 0.23 8.11 -31.20
C LEU A 212 -0.31 6.94 -32.04
N ARG A 213 -0.92 5.95 -31.39
CA ARG A 213 -1.50 4.76 -32.02
C ARG A 213 -3.03 4.76 -31.93
N GLY A 214 -3.64 5.93 -32.10
CA GLY A 214 -5.10 6.08 -32.12
C GLY A 214 -5.76 5.82 -30.78
N GLY A 215 -5.04 6.00 -29.67
CA GLY A 215 -5.53 5.75 -28.32
C GLY A 215 -5.54 4.26 -27.93
N GLN A 216 -4.85 3.40 -28.68
CA GLN A 216 -4.72 1.97 -28.34
C GLN A 216 -4.06 1.77 -26.98
N GLY A 217 -4.46 0.71 -26.30
CA GLY A 217 -4.02 0.37 -24.96
C GLY A 217 -2.87 -0.64 -24.95
N PHE A 218 -1.80 -0.29 -24.24
CA PHE A 218 -0.61 -1.12 -24.09
C PHE A 218 -0.33 -1.45 -22.63
N LEU A 219 0.15 -2.67 -22.38
CA LEU A 219 0.56 -3.20 -21.09
C LEU A 219 2.08 -3.46 -21.10
N SER A 220 2.81 -3.01 -20.10
CA SER A 220 4.19 -3.45 -19.84
C SER A 220 4.25 -4.05 -18.45
N VAL A 221 4.92 -5.19 -18.32
CA VAL A 221 5.22 -5.82 -17.04
C VAL A 221 6.68 -5.58 -16.74
N GLY A 222 6.99 -5.22 -15.50
CA GLY A 222 8.34 -5.03 -15.04
C GLY A 222 8.59 -5.75 -13.72
N HIS A 223 9.85 -5.82 -13.32
CA HIS A 223 10.27 -6.35 -12.04
C HIS A 223 10.94 -5.24 -11.26
N VAL A 224 10.45 -5.01 -10.04
CA VAL A 224 11.02 -4.01 -9.15
C VAL A 224 12.33 -4.56 -8.58
N LYS A 225 13.42 -3.87 -8.87
CA LYS A 225 14.70 -4.07 -8.18
C LYS A 225 14.81 -3.07 -7.03
N SER A 226 15.95 -3.05 -6.35
CA SER A 226 16.18 -2.14 -5.21
C SER A 226 15.97 -0.66 -5.56
N ARG A 227 16.15 -0.25 -6.83
CA ARG A 227 16.15 1.17 -7.22
C ARG A 227 15.52 1.50 -8.57
N GLU A 228 15.31 0.48 -9.38
CA GLU A 228 14.78 0.63 -10.73
C GLU A 228 13.68 -0.39 -10.93
N VAL A 229 12.88 -0.16 -11.96
CA VAL A 229 12.00 -1.19 -12.50
C VAL A 229 12.56 -1.60 -13.84
N VAL A 230 12.87 -2.88 -13.98
CA VAL A 230 13.22 -3.43 -15.29
C VAL A 230 11.93 -3.78 -15.99
N TRP A 231 11.57 -2.98 -16.99
CA TRP A 231 10.36 -3.14 -17.78
C TRP A 231 10.58 -4.09 -18.96
N GLY A 232 9.57 -4.89 -19.25
CA GLY A 232 9.46 -5.70 -20.44
C GLY A 232 8.82 -4.96 -21.63
N GLU A 233 8.64 -5.70 -22.71
CA GLU A 233 8.05 -5.17 -23.94
C GLU A 233 6.57 -4.82 -23.77
N TRP A 234 6.12 -3.80 -24.51
CA TRP A 234 4.71 -3.41 -24.55
C TRP A 234 3.87 -4.47 -25.28
N GLN A 235 2.76 -4.87 -24.66
CA GLN A 235 1.79 -5.82 -25.18
C GLN A 235 0.46 -5.11 -25.42
N LEU A 236 -0.07 -5.22 -26.63
CA LEU A 236 -1.35 -4.61 -27.01
C LEU A 236 -2.50 -5.38 -26.35
N PHE A 237 -3.32 -4.70 -25.55
CA PHE A 237 -4.51 -5.32 -24.91
C PHE A 237 -5.84 -4.90 -25.55
N SER A 238 -5.82 -3.91 -26.44
CA SER A 238 -7.01 -3.38 -27.14
C SER A 238 -6.74 -3.28 -28.65
N PRO A 239 -6.68 -4.43 -29.35
CA PRO A 239 -6.32 -4.45 -30.76
C PRO A 239 -7.35 -3.73 -31.66
N ASP A 240 -8.62 -3.78 -31.27
CA ASP A 240 -9.73 -3.36 -32.13
C ASP A 240 -10.31 -1.98 -31.76
N SER A 241 -9.77 -1.29 -30.76
CA SER A 241 -10.33 -0.03 -30.27
C SER A 241 -9.31 0.83 -29.51
N ALA A 242 -9.66 2.10 -29.28
CA ALA A 242 -9.00 2.89 -28.26
C ALA A 242 -9.26 2.31 -26.85
N ALA A 243 -8.41 2.67 -25.89
CA ALA A 243 -8.50 2.25 -24.50
C ALA A 243 -8.51 3.48 -23.58
N PHE A 244 -9.63 4.19 -23.56
CA PHE A 244 -9.79 5.37 -22.71
C PHE A 244 -9.79 4.99 -21.22
N GLN A 245 -8.95 5.70 -20.45
CA GLN A 245 -8.82 5.60 -18.99
C GLN A 245 -8.70 4.15 -18.49
N PRO A 246 -7.64 3.42 -18.90
CA PRO A 246 -7.47 2.05 -18.47
C PRO A 246 -7.31 1.99 -16.96
N THR A 247 -7.89 0.96 -16.33
CA THR A 247 -7.69 0.66 -14.90
C THR A 247 -7.22 -0.78 -14.77
N LEU A 248 -6.14 -0.98 -14.04
CA LEU A 248 -5.44 -2.25 -13.90
C LEU A 248 -5.47 -2.68 -12.42
N VAL A 249 -5.77 -3.95 -12.17
CA VAL A 249 -5.64 -4.57 -10.84
C VAL A 249 -4.95 -5.91 -10.93
N SER A 250 -4.29 -6.29 -9.84
CA SER A 250 -3.63 -7.57 -9.66
C SER A 250 -4.50 -8.55 -8.88
N LEU A 251 -4.39 -9.82 -9.23
CA LEU A 251 -5.05 -10.97 -8.61
C LEU A 251 -3.99 -12.03 -8.27
N GLY A 252 -2.89 -11.59 -7.66
CA GLY A 252 -1.67 -12.38 -7.46
C GLY A 252 -0.73 -12.17 -8.63
N GLU A 253 -0.49 -13.22 -9.41
CA GLU A 253 0.29 -13.13 -10.66
C GLU A 253 -0.58 -12.83 -11.88
N ARG A 254 -1.90 -13.00 -11.72
CA ARG A 254 -2.90 -12.66 -12.73
C ARG A 254 -3.25 -11.18 -12.64
N LEU A 255 -3.79 -10.64 -13.73
CA LEU A 255 -4.24 -9.27 -13.80
C LEU A 255 -5.59 -9.14 -14.49
N LEU A 256 -6.28 -8.03 -14.21
CA LEU A 256 -7.48 -7.63 -14.92
C LEU A 256 -7.35 -6.16 -15.30
N ILE A 257 -7.54 -5.89 -16.58
CA ILE A 257 -7.59 -4.54 -17.16
C ILE A 257 -9.04 -4.23 -17.50
N SER A 258 -9.48 -3.02 -17.20
CA SER A 258 -10.70 -2.44 -17.75
C SER A 258 -10.36 -1.21 -18.58
N TYR A 259 -11.12 -0.98 -19.65
CA TYR A 259 -10.98 0.21 -20.49
C TYR A 259 -12.30 0.53 -21.21
N ARG A 260 -12.37 1.70 -21.84
CA ARG A 260 -13.49 2.11 -22.69
C ARG A 260 -13.04 2.33 -24.13
N ASP A 261 -13.87 1.98 -25.10
CA ASP A 261 -13.54 2.17 -26.53
C ASP A 261 -13.73 3.61 -27.04
N ALA A 262 -14.40 4.47 -26.25
CA ALA A 262 -14.61 5.88 -26.56
C ALA A 262 -14.56 6.75 -25.29
N GLU A 263 -14.20 8.03 -25.47
CA GLU A 263 -14.10 9.02 -24.40
C GLU A 263 -15.44 9.29 -23.72
N GLU A 264 -16.51 9.33 -24.51
CA GLU A 264 -17.89 9.52 -24.06
C GLU A 264 -18.77 8.39 -24.58
N GLU A 265 -19.69 7.90 -23.73
CA GLU A 265 -20.67 6.86 -24.06
C GLU A 265 -20.11 5.58 -24.70
N GLY A 266 -18.84 5.26 -24.45
CA GLY A 266 -18.17 4.08 -24.97
C GLY A 266 -18.69 2.76 -24.36
N LYS A 267 -18.34 1.65 -25.00
CA LYS A 267 -18.45 0.31 -24.41
C LYS A 267 -17.27 0.10 -23.46
N GLY A 268 -17.57 -0.45 -22.29
CA GLY A 268 -16.58 -0.91 -21.34
C GLY A 268 -16.17 -2.33 -21.61
N TYR A 269 -14.87 -2.59 -21.61
CA TYR A 269 -14.28 -3.90 -21.82
C TYR A 269 -13.44 -4.32 -20.61
N LEU A 270 -13.34 -5.63 -20.41
CA LEU A 270 -12.43 -6.28 -19.48
C LEU A 270 -11.48 -7.20 -20.24
N VAL A 271 -10.21 -7.23 -19.83
CA VAL A 271 -9.18 -8.14 -20.36
C VAL A 271 -8.46 -8.76 -19.17
N SER A 272 -8.58 -10.07 -19.00
CA SER A 272 -7.75 -10.81 -18.04
C SER A 272 -6.40 -11.16 -18.65
N GLY A 273 -5.37 -11.21 -17.81
CA GLY A 273 -4.04 -11.67 -18.17
C GLY A 273 -3.47 -12.62 -17.12
N HIS A 274 -2.67 -13.59 -17.57
CA HIS A 274 -1.89 -14.47 -16.71
C HIS A 274 -0.45 -14.57 -17.23
N PRO A 275 0.54 -14.96 -16.40
CA PRO A 275 1.91 -15.15 -16.86
C PRO A 275 1.98 -16.09 -18.07
N ASP A 276 2.79 -15.73 -19.07
CA ASP A 276 3.07 -16.58 -20.25
C ASP A 276 4.27 -17.50 -19.93
N GLY A 277 4.01 -18.57 -19.19
CA GLY A 277 5.02 -19.51 -18.68
C GLY A 277 4.74 -19.94 -17.24
N GLU A 278 5.74 -20.56 -16.59
CA GLU A 278 5.66 -20.87 -15.16
C GLU A 278 5.70 -19.59 -14.30
N ASP A 279 6.50 -18.59 -14.70
CA ASP A 279 6.69 -17.33 -13.96
C ASP A 279 6.75 -16.09 -14.86
N LEU A 280 6.67 -14.89 -14.26
CA LEU A 280 6.83 -13.59 -14.93
C LEU A 280 8.28 -13.24 -15.32
N THR A 281 9.19 -14.22 -15.30
CA THR A 281 10.63 -14.03 -15.61
C THR A 281 10.89 -13.49 -17.02
N ASN A 282 9.97 -13.73 -17.96
CA ASN A 282 10.05 -13.23 -19.33
C ASN A 282 9.32 -11.89 -19.55
N PHE A 283 8.71 -11.32 -18.52
CA PHE A 283 7.92 -10.09 -18.60
C PHE A 283 6.75 -10.16 -19.60
N LYS A 284 6.22 -11.35 -19.85
CA LYS A 284 5.13 -11.60 -20.82
C LYS A 284 3.88 -12.12 -20.13
N VAL A 285 2.73 -11.72 -20.65
CA VAL A 285 1.41 -12.04 -20.12
C VAL A 285 0.54 -12.51 -21.27
N ALA A 286 -0.03 -13.70 -21.15
CA ALA A 286 -1.06 -14.14 -22.07
C ALA A 286 -2.36 -13.37 -21.78
N LEU A 287 -2.76 -12.52 -22.72
CA LEU A 287 -3.96 -11.70 -22.61
C LEU A 287 -5.16 -12.40 -23.26
N SER A 288 -6.29 -12.37 -22.56
CA SER A 288 -7.57 -12.83 -23.08
C SER A 288 -8.16 -11.87 -24.12
N ARG A 289 -9.20 -12.32 -24.84
CA ARG A 289 -9.97 -11.43 -25.71
C ARG A 289 -10.81 -10.45 -24.88
N PRO A 290 -11.00 -9.21 -25.34
CA PRO A 290 -11.86 -8.23 -24.66
C PRO A 290 -13.28 -8.76 -24.39
N TYR A 291 -13.67 -8.78 -23.12
CA TYR A 291 -15.01 -9.12 -22.65
C TYR A 291 -15.85 -7.86 -22.47
N LEU A 292 -17.00 -7.78 -23.13
CA LEU A 292 -17.91 -6.63 -23.00
C LEU A 292 -18.56 -6.58 -21.61
N LEU A 293 -18.21 -5.58 -20.82
CA LEU A 293 -18.74 -5.36 -19.47
C LEU A 293 -20.06 -4.59 -19.47
N ALA A 294 -20.06 -3.43 -20.14
CA ALA A 294 -21.17 -2.47 -20.13
C ALA A 294 -21.15 -1.62 -21.40
N LYS A 295 -22.26 -0.94 -21.68
CA LYS A 295 -22.39 0.02 -22.78
C LYS A 295 -22.56 1.42 -22.20
N LYS A 296 -22.36 2.45 -23.03
CA LYS A 296 -22.60 3.87 -22.67
C LYS A 296 -21.86 4.34 -21.41
N LEU A 297 -20.66 3.81 -21.17
CA LEU A 297 -19.79 4.26 -20.09
C LEU A 297 -19.19 5.62 -20.41
N ARG A 298 -19.43 6.59 -19.52
CA ARG A 298 -18.88 7.95 -19.61
C ARG A 298 -17.62 8.16 -18.77
N GLN A 299 -17.35 7.28 -17.81
CA GLN A 299 -16.22 7.37 -16.90
C GLN A 299 -15.54 6.02 -16.76
N LYS A 300 -14.29 6.04 -16.29
CA LYS A 300 -13.50 4.84 -15.99
C LYS A 300 -14.26 3.86 -15.08
N VAL A 301 -13.96 2.58 -15.24
CA VAL A 301 -14.43 1.52 -14.35
C VAL A 301 -13.42 1.38 -13.22
N THR A 302 -13.87 1.51 -11.99
CA THR A 302 -13.04 1.30 -10.80
C THR A 302 -13.05 -0.20 -10.47
N LEU A 303 -11.86 -0.79 -10.39
CA LEU A 303 -11.69 -2.21 -10.10
C LEU A 303 -11.22 -2.41 -8.66
N VAL A 304 -11.83 -3.35 -7.94
CA VAL A 304 -11.40 -3.73 -6.58
C VAL A 304 -11.07 -5.22 -6.56
N PRO A 305 -9.79 -5.61 -6.38
CA PRO A 305 -9.40 -7.01 -6.31
C PRO A 305 -9.81 -7.61 -4.95
N LEU A 306 -10.36 -8.82 -4.99
CA LEU A 306 -10.88 -9.58 -3.85
C LEU A 306 -10.32 -11.02 -3.88
N SER A 307 -10.49 -11.75 -2.79
CA SER A 307 -9.99 -13.13 -2.69
C SER A 307 -10.59 -14.06 -3.75
N GLY A 308 -9.90 -15.16 -4.07
CA GLY A 308 -10.38 -16.14 -5.06
C GLY A 308 -10.46 -15.59 -6.50
N SER A 309 -9.55 -14.67 -6.85
CA SER A 309 -9.49 -14.01 -8.16
C SER A 309 -10.78 -13.29 -8.55
N ARG A 310 -11.52 -12.80 -7.55
CA ARG A 310 -12.75 -12.03 -7.74
C ARG A 310 -12.41 -10.55 -7.89
N VAL A 311 -13.18 -9.84 -8.71
CA VAL A 311 -13.07 -8.40 -8.88
C VAL A 311 -14.45 -7.77 -8.87
N ALA A 312 -14.63 -6.75 -8.03
CA ALA A 312 -15.78 -5.86 -8.15
C ALA A 312 -15.44 -4.74 -9.16
N CYS A 313 -16.22 -4.65 -10.23
CA CYS A 313 -16.15 -3.61 -11.25
C CYS A 313 -17.23 -2.57 -10.98
N LEU A 314 -16.83 -1.33 -10.67
CA LEU A 314 -17.71 -0.26 -10.19
C LEU A 314 -17.73 0.90 -11.19
N PHE A 315 -18.91 1.38 -11.55
CA PHE A 315 -19.08 2.50 -12.48
C PHE A 315 -20.42 3.21 -12.31
N GLY A 316 -20.53 4.43 -12.82
CA GLY A 316 -21.80 5.17 -12.86
C GLY A 316 -22.81 4.53 -13.83
N GLY A 317 -24.09 4.48 -13.46
CA GLY A 317 -25.16 3.98 -14.32
C GLY A 317 -25.44 4.88 -15.52
N GLU A 318 -26.12 4.32 -16.53
CA GLU A 318 -26.62 5.09 -17.67
C GLU A 318 -27.69 6.09 -17.18
N MET A 319 -27.58 7.35 -17.57
CA MET A 319 -28.71 8.28 -17.47
C MET A 319 -29.72 7.89 -18.54
N GLY A 320 -30.79 7.21 -18.15
CA GLY A 320 -31.91 6.92 -19.05
C GLY A 320 -32.64 8.19 -19.48
N ASP A 321 -33.41 8.10 -20.58
CA ASP A 321 -34.23 9.22 -21.11
C ASP A 321 -35.30 9.69 -20.10
N SER A 322 -35.69 8.83 -19.15
CA SER A 322 -36.48 9.21 -17.98
C SER A 322 -35.54 9.64 -16.84
N GLN A 323 -35.61 10.92 -16.45
CA GLN A 323 -34.72 11.64 -15.52
C GLN A 323 -34.49 11.06 -14.11
N THR A 324 -34.87 9.82 -13.76
CA THR A 324 -35.01 9.43 -12.35
C THR A 324 -34.25 8.20 -11.84
N GLN A 325 -33.53 7.40 -12.65
CA GLN A 325 -32.81 6.24 -12.10
C GLN A 325 -31.51 5.89 -12.84
N ALA A 326 -30.39 6.48 -12.40
CA ALA A 326 -29.05 6.10 -12.86
C ALA A 326 -28.13 5.72 -11.68
N PRO A 327 -28.51 4.72 -10.85
CA PRO A 327 -27.71 4.33 -9.71
C PRO A 327 -26.32 3.84 -10.14
N GLY A 328 -25.38 3.83 -9.22
CA GLY A 328 -24.09 3.17 -9.43
C GLY A 328 -24.29 1.70 -9.71
N ARG A 329 -23.45 1.13 -10.58
CA ARG A 329 -23.50 -0.27 -10.98
C ARG A 329 -22.24 -0.97 -10.52
N ALA A 330 -22.42 -2.12 -9.91
CA ALA A 330 -21.35 -3.02 -9.52
C ALA A 330 -21.53 -4.35 -10.27
N VAL A 331 -20.47 -4.83 -10.91
CA VAL A 331 -20.45 -6.13 -11.55
C VAL A 331 -19.37 -6.95 -10.87
N LEU A 332 -19.76 -8.09 -10.29
CA LEU A 332 -18.81 -9.00 -9.69
C LEU A 332 -18.39 -10.02 -10.74
N VAL A 333 -17.09 -10.14 -10.97
CA VAL A 333 -16.51 -11.10 -11.91
C VAL A 333 -15.44 -11.94 -11.22
N ARG A 334 -15.11 -13.09 -11.80
CA ARG A 334 -13.93 -13.89 -11.45
C ARG A 334 -13.05 -14.02 -12.69
N ALA A 335 -11.77 -13.65 -12.54
CA ALA A 335 -10.78 -13.60 -13.61
C ALA A 335 -9.69 -14.66 -13.37
N LEU A 336 -9.95 -15.87 -13.88
CA LEU A 336 -8.99 -16.97 -13.92
C LEU A 336 -8.38 -17.04 -15.34
N ASP A 337 -8.62 -18.10 -16.10
CA ASP A 337 -8.16 -18.23 -17.51
C ASP A 337 -9.05 -17.48 -18.51
N GLY A 338 -9.95 -16.67 -17.97
CA GLY A 338 -10.95 -15.86 -18.65
C GLY A 338 -11.82 -15.16 -17.62
N ILE A 339 -12.83 -14.46 -18.11
CA ILE A 339 -13.71 -13.64 -17.27
C ILE A 339 -15.06 -14.35 -17.13
N SER A 340 -15.46 -14.62 -15.89
CA SER A 340 -16.76 -15.19 -15.54
C SER A 340 -17.58 -14.19 -14.75
N LEU A 341 -18.83 -13.97 -15.14
CA LEU A 341 -19.77 -13.08 -14.45
C LEU A 341 -20.39 -13.80 -13.25
N LEU A 342 -20.19 -13.27 -12.04
CA LEU A 342 -20.79 -13.79 -10.81
C LEU A 342 -22.10 -13.08 -10.47
N GLY A 343 -22.20 -11.77 -10.71
CA GLY A 343 -23.44 -11.05 -10.44
C GLY A 343 -23.41 -9.58 -10.88
N ARG A 344 -24.60 -8.97 -10.90
CA ARG A 344 -24.81 -7.55 -11.20
C ARG A 344 -25.63 -6.92 -10.09
N TYR A 345 -25.16 -5.80 -9.59
CA TYR A 345 -25.66 -5.12 -8.41
C TYR A 345 -25.75 -3.62 -8.67
N HIS A 346 -26.51 -2.94 -7.80
CA HIS A 346 -26.64 -1.49 -7.82
C HIS A 346 -26.23 -0.93 -6.47
N PHE A 347 -25.69 0.28 -6.47
CA PHE A 347 -25.32 0.99 -5.27
C PHE A 347 -25.59 2.48 -5.39
N GLY A 348 -25.65 3.12 -4.22
CA GLY A 348 -26.11 4.49 -4.08
C GLY A 348 -27.62 4.63 -4.34
N ALA A 349 -28.15 5.79 -3.99
CA ALA A 349 -29.57 6.05 -4.13
C ALA A 349 -30.00 6.10 -5.61
N LYS A 350 -31.31 6.27 -5.86
CA LYS A 350 -31.93 6.44 -7.19
C LYS A 350 -31.53 7.78 -7.85
N ALA A 351 -30.25 8.09 -7.91
CA ALA A 351 -29.72 9.32 -8.46
C ALA A 351 -28.46 9.02 -9.29
N PRO A 352 -28.14 9.84 -10.29
CA PRO A 352 -26.96 9.64 -11.13
C PRO A 352 -25.67 9.64 -10.32
N ILE A 353 -24.84 8.63 -10.56
CA ILE A 353 -23.53 8.48 -9.90
C ILE A 353 -22.40 8.77 -10.88
N SER A 354 -21.41 9.54 -10.42
CA SER A 354 -20.16 9.80 -11.13
C SER A 354 -18.95 9.75 -10.19
N GLU A 355 -17.73 9.85 -10.72
CA GLU A 355 -16.47 9.97 -9.97
C GLU A 355 -16.30 8.84 -8.94
N VAL A 356 -16.43 7.59 -9.40
CA VAL A 356 -16.34 6.42 -8.51
C VAL A 356 -14.88 6.15 -8.14
N ALA A 357 -14.57 6.07 -6.85
CA ALA A 357 -13.30 5.62 -6.30
C ALA A 357 -13.55 4.54 -5.26
N ALA A 358 -12.58 3.65 -5.04
CA ALA A 358 -12.74 2.57 -4.07
C ALA A 358 -11.39 2.16 -3.49
N THR A 359 -11.42 1.72 -2.24
CA THR A 359 -10.27 1.03 -1.63
C THR A 359 -10.72 -0.25 -0.94
N LYS A 360 -9.88 -1.28 -1.08
CA LYS A 360 -10.00 -2.54 -0.36
C LYS A 360 -9.78 -2.29 1.14
N LEU A 361 -10.61 -2.90 1.99
CA LEU A 361 -10.45 -2.88 3.45
C LEU A 361 -9.96 -4.23 3.98
N THR A 362 -10.52 -5.31 3.45
CA THR A 362 -10.12 -6.70 3.74
C THR A 362 -10.13 -7.49 2.43
N GLU A 363 -9.77 -8.76 2.48
CA GLU A 363 -9.81 -9.65 1.32
C GLU A 363 -11.18 -9.74 0.61
N ASP A 364 -12.27 -9.50 1.34
CA ASP A 364 -13.63 -9.61 0.81
C ASP A 364 -14.48 -8.35 0.97
N SER A 365 -13.97 -7.29 1.62
CA SER A 365 -14.72 -6.06 1.86
C SER A 365 -13.99 -4.81 1.40
N PHE A 366 -14.73 -3.80 0.98
CA PHE A 366 -14.21 -2.56 0.45
C PHE A 366 -15.20 -1.41 0.66
N VAL A 367 -14.71 -0.19 0.48
CA VAL A 367 -15.54 1.02 0.48
C VAL A 367 -15.51 1.68 -0.88
N VAL A 368 -16.66 2.24 -1.28
CA VAL A 368 -16.86 2.91 -2.55
C VAL A 368 -17.25 4.35 -2.27
N ALA A 369 -16.41 5.28 -2.67
CA ALA A 369 -16.72 6.70 -2.73
C ALA A 369 -17.28 7.06 -4.10
N TYR A 370 -18.24 7.97 -4.12
CA TYR A 370 -18.89 8.37 -5.35
C TYR A 370 -19.54 9.75 -5.22
N ARG A 371 -19.75 10.39 -6.38
CA ARG A 371 -20.50 11.63 -6.50
C ARG A 371 -21.93 11.30 -6.87
N GLN A 372 -22.85 11.52 -5.95
CA GLN A 372 -24.25 11.50 -6.28
C GLN A 372 -24.65 12.89 -6.78
N LEU A 373 -25.01 12.98 -8.06
CA LEU A 373 -25.51 14.23 -8.63
C LEU A 373 -26.91 14.51 -8.06
N PRO A 374 -27.23 15.79 -7.79
CA PRO A 374 -28.57 16.15 -7.37
C PRO A 374 -29.58 15.80 -8.48
N PRO A 375 -30.81 15.39 -8.13
CA PRO A 375 -31.88 15.27 -9.11
C PRO A 375 -32.14 16.63 -9.77
N SER A 376 -32.55 16.63 -11.05
CA SER A 376 -32.90 17.83 -11.82
C SER A 376 -33.96 18.70 -11.13
N ASP A 377 -34.90 18.07 -10.42
CA ASP A 377 -35.99 18.70 -9.69
C ASP A 377 -35.64 18.90 -8.21
N GLN A 378 -34.57 19.63 -7.93
CA GLN A 378 -34.09 19.83 -6.55
C GLN A 378 -35.14 20.58 -5.70
N GLU A 379 -35.61 19.93 -4.64
CA GLU A 379 -36.32 20.62 -3.55
C GLU A 379 -35.38 21.64 -2.89
N LEU A 380 -35.82 22.89 -2.78
CA LEU A 380 -35.12 23.94 -2.04
C LEU A 380 -34.76 23.44 -0.63
N GLY A 381 -33.46 23.31 -0.35
CA GLY A 381 -32.94 22.84 0.95
C GLY A 381 -32.42 21.41 0.99
N ALA A 382 -32.43 20.67 -0.13
CA ALA A 382 -31.82 19.34 -0.18
C ALA A 382 -30.31 19.40 0.10
N THR A 383 -29.84 18.55 1.02
CA THR A 383 -28.41 18.42 1.32
C THR A 383 -27.66 17.74 0.18
N SER A 384 -26.43 18.21 -0.07
CA SER A 384 -25.51 17.65 -1.04
C SER A 384 -25.12 16.22 -0.65
N LYS A 385 -25.03 15.37 -1.67
CA LYS A 385 -24.54 13.98 -1.58
C LYS A 385 -23.35 13.76 -2.51
N GLU A 386 -22.67 14.84 -2.90
CA GLU A 386 -21.56 14.79 -3.83
C GLU A 386 -20.31 14.11 -3.26
N LEU A 387 -20.19 14.00 -1.93
CA LEU A 387 -19.17 13.20 -1.24
C LEU A 387 -19.83 12.06 -0.49
N SER A 388 -20.28 11.06 -1.23
CA SER A 388 -20.93 9.89 -0.64
C SER A 388 -19.98 8.70 -0.57
N ALA A 389 -20.14 7.87 0.46
CA ALA A 389 -19.48 6.56 0.52
C ALA A 389 -20.44 5.45 0.95
N THR A 390 -20.20 4.23 0.47
CA THR A 390 -20.91 3.01 0.90
C THR A 390 -19.92 1.87 1.10
N TRP A 391 -20.18 1.03 2.09
CA TRP A 391 -19.42 -0.19 2.34
C TRP A 391 -20.02 -1.35 1.55
N MET A 392 -19.17 -2.25 1.05
CA MET A 392 -19.57 -3.46 0.35
C MET A 392 -18.72 -4.66 0.78
N LYS A 393 -19.29 -5.86 0.69
CA LYS A 393 -18.59 -7.12 0.96
C LYS A 393 -19.09 -8.24 0.07
N VAL A 394 -18.20 -9.13 -0.35
CA VAL A 394 -18.58 -10.40 -0.99
C VAL A 394 -18.86 -11.45 0.09
N SER A 395 -20.03 -12.08 0.02
CA SER A 395 -20.43 -13.18 0.90
C SER A 395 -19.73 -14.49 0.52
N ALA A 396 -19.88 -15.51 1.36
CA ALA A 396 -19.39 -16.85 1.06
C ALA A 396 -20.02 -17.45 -0.22
N ASP A 397 -21.25 -17.05 -0.55
CA ASP A 397 -22.02 -17.51 -1.71
C ASP A 397 -21.73 -16.70 -3.00
N ASP A 398 -20.60 -15.99 -3.06
CA ASP A 398 -20.24 -15.11 -4.18
C ASP A 398 -21.26 -13.99 -4.46
N LEU A 399 -22.00 -13.56 -3.43
CA LEU A 399 -22.94 -12.45 -3.55
C LEU A 399 -22.34 -11.14 -3.05
N LEU A 400 -22.52 -10.05 -3.79
CA LEU A 400 -22.11 -8.72 -3.34
C LEU A 400 -23.19 -8.11 -2.43
N VAL A 401 -22.85 -7.94 -1.16
CA VAL A 401 -23.66 -7.26 -0.16
C VAL A 401 -23.29 -5.78 -0.13
N VAL A 402 -24.29 -4.92 -0.33
CA VAL A 402 -24.13 -3.46 -0.25
C VAL A 402 -24.75 -2.97 1.05
N SER A 403 -24.00 -2.21 1.86
CA SER A 403 -24.51 -1.65 3.10
C SER A 403 -25.62 -0.64 2.83
N GLY A 404 -26.70 -0.72 3.62
CA GLY A 404 -27.75 0.31 3.64
C GLY A 404 -27.32 1.62 4.34
N HIS A 405 -26.15 1.64 4.97
CA HIS A 405 -25.59 2.83 5.61
C HIS A 405 -24.69 3.58 4.63
N HIS A 406 -25.15 4.76 4.22
CA HIS A 406 -24.38 5.68 3.39
C HIS A 406 -23.80 6.80 4.24
N LEU A 407 -22.53 7.12 3.99
CA LEU A 407 -21.90 8.33 4.50
C LEU A 407 -22.12 9.46 3.50
N ALA A 408 -22.42 10.66 3.99
CA ALA A 408 -22.34 11.90 3.22
C ALA A 408 -21.42 12.87 3.96
N LEU A 409 -20.38 13.37 3.29
CA LEU A 409 -19.45 14.36 3.83
C LEU A 409 -19.78 15.75 3.32
N GLU A 410 -19.62 16.76 4.18
CA GLU A 410 -19.93 18.17 3.89
C GLU A 410 -21.28 18.36 3.15
N PRO A 411 -22.40 17.82 3.68
CA PRO A 411 -23.71 17.88 3.02
C PRO A 411 -24.22 19.30 2.75
N GLU A 412 -23.65 20.30 3.42
CA GLU A 412 -23.93 21.72 3.23
C GLU A 412 -23.18 22.34 2.04
N ARG A 413 -22.34 21.59 1.33
CA ARG A 413 -21.47 22.10 0.26
C ARG A 413 -21.63 21.34 -1.06
N ALA A 414 -21.42 22.06 -2.17
CA ALA A 414 -21.46 21.52 -3.53
C ALA A 414 -20.17 21.85 -4.30
N GLY A 415 -20.03 21.30 -5.49
CA GLY A 415 -18.85 21.47 -6.34
C GLY A 415 -17.70 20.56 -5.95
N MET A 416 -17.99 19.32 -5.51
CA MET A 416 -17.00 18.35 -5.07
C MET A 416 -16.54 17.47 -6.24
N LEU A 417 -15.27 17.60 -6.60
CA LEU A 417 -14.63 16.95 -7.73
C LEU A 417 -13.45 16.10 -7.24
N HIS A 418 -12.84 15.31 -8.13
CA HIS A 418 -11.63 14.48 -7.93
C HIS A 418 -11.48 13.86 -6.54
N ARG A 419 -11.59 12.55 -6.44
CA ARG A 419 -11.49 11.87 -5.15
C ARG A 419 -10.68 10.60 -5.24
N ASP A 420 -10.15 10.22 -4.09
CA ASP A 420 -9.57 8.90 -3.92
C ASP A 420 -9.71 8.44 -2.47
N LEU A 421 -9.62 7.14 -2.26
CA LEU A 421 -9.68 6.51 -0.96
C LEU A 421 -8.39 5.74 -0.67
N ALA A 422 -7.93 5.81 0.57
CA ALA A 422 -6.79 5.02 1.03
C ALA A 422 -7.05 4.39 2.39
N LEU A 423 -6.71 3.10 2.52
CA LEU A 423 -6.71 2.40 3.80
C LEU A 423 -5.56 2.94 4.67
N VAL A 424 -5.87 3.33 5.91
CA VAL A 424 -4.91 3.87 6.88
C VAL A 424 -4.57 2.82 7.93
N SER A 425 -5.59 2.20 8.51
CA SER A 425 -5.47 1.07 9.44
C SER A 425 -6.75 0.23 9.40
N GLN A 426 -6.83 -0.83 10.20
CA GLN A 426 -8.03 -1.67 10.25
C GLN A 426 -9.25 -0.81 10.64
N ASN A 427 -10.26 -0.81 9.78
CA ASN A 427 -11.49 -0.03 9.92
C ASN A 427 -11.32 1.51 9.87
N LEU A 428 -10.17 2.02 9.43
CA LEU A 428 -9.94 3.45 9.27
C LEU A 428 -9.42 3.73 7.86
N PHE A 429 -10.09 4.63 7.14
CA PHE A 429 -9.66 5.04 5.81
C PHE A 429 -9.68 6.57 5.65
N ALA A 430 -8.83 7.07 4.77
CA ALA A 430 -8.80 8.46 4.37
C ALA A 430 -9.66 8.66 3.12
N TYR A 431 -10.49 9.71 3.14
CA TYR A 431 -11.24 10.20 2.01
C TYR A 431 -10.64 11.54 1.58
N SER A 432 -9.87 11.54 0.48
CA SER A 432 -9.26 12.74 -0.08
C SER A 432 -10.07 13.25 -1.26
N TYR A 433 -10.31 14.56 -1.32
CA TYR A 433 -11.15 15.17 -2.36
C TYR A 433 -10.79 16.63 -2.66
N TYR A 434 -11.19 17.11 -3.84
CA TYR A 434 -11.09 18.51 -4.24
C TYR A 434 -12.43 19.24 -4.12
N SER A 435 -12.47 20.27 -3.27
CA SER A 435 -13.59 21.22 -3.17
C SER A 435 -13.39 22.33 -4.20
N GLY A 436 -14.15 22.30 -5.29
CA GLY A 436 -14.13 23.31 -6.34
C GLY A 436 -14.66 24.66 -5.87
N ALA A 437 -15.65 24.66 -4.97
CA ALA A 437 -16.22 25.88 -4.39
C ALA A 437 -15.19 26.67 -3.57
N GLU A 438 -14.36 25.97 -2.79
CA GLU A 438 -13.34 26.62 -1.96
C GLU A 438 -11.96 26.69 -2.61
N LYS A 439 -11.78 25.98 -3.72
CA LYS A 439 -10.47 25.75 -4.35
C LYS A 439 -9.47 25.18 -3.34
N LYS A 440 -9.86 24.10 -2.66
CA LYS A 440 -9.05 23.41 -1.65
C LYS A 440 -9.09 21.90 -1.86
N THR A 441 -7.94 21.25 -1.71
CA THR A 441 -7.90 19.79 -1.51
C THR A 441 -7.97 19.51 -0.02
N LYS A 442 -8.87 18.62 0.37
CA LYS A 442 -9.13 18.24 1.76
C LYS A 442 -9.05 16.73 1.93
N MET A 443 -8.93 16.31 3.17
CA MET A 443 -8.99 14.91 3.57
C MET A 443 -9.80 14.75 4.85
N SER A 444 -10.69 13.76 4.87
CA SER A 444 -11.42 13.34 6.06
C SER A 444 -11.01 11.92 6.44
N LEU A 445 -10.71 11.69 7.72
CA LEU A 445 -10.55 10.33 8.25
C LEU A 445 -11.92 9.77 8.59
N ILE A 446 -12.21 8.55 8.14
CA ILE A 446 -13.49 7.90 8.32
C ILE A 446 -13.29 6.61 9.10
N GLN A 447 -13.92 6.54 10.28
CA GLN A 447 -14.00 5.32 11.07
C GLN A 447 -15.15 4.46 10.57
N LEU A 448 -14.88 3.18 10.34
CA LEU A 448 -15.87 2.15 10.11
C LEU A 448 -16.12 1.41 11.42
N ASP A 449 -17.38 1.30 11.82
CA ASP A 449 -17.76 0.40 12.90
C ASP A 449 -17.74 -1.05 12.39
N PRO A 450 -16.98 -1.97 13.00
CA PRO A 450 -16.79 -3.31 12.47
C PRO A 450 -18.07 -4.17 12.53
N SER A 451 -19.01 -3.84 13.41
CA SER A 451 -20.22 -4.64 13.65
C SER A 451 -21.42 -4.19 12.80
N SER A 452 -21.64 -2.88 12.74
CA SER A 452 -22.76 -2.25 12.02
C SER A 452 -22.37 -1.79 10.62
N HIS A 453 -21.07 -1.77 10.31
CA HIS A 453 -20.52 -1.20 9.07
C HIS A 453 -20.92 0.26 8.85
N ARG A 454 -21.28 0.97 9.93
CA ARG A 454 -21.58 2.40 9.89
C ARG A 454 -20.27 3.17 9.76
N MET A 455 -20.25 4.13 8.84
CA MET A 455 -19.12 5.02 8.64
C MET A 455 -19.38 6.36 9.32
N SER A 456 -18.40 6.87 10.07
CA SER A 456 -18.46 8.17 10.74
C SER A 456 -17.18 8.96 10.50
N PRO A 457 -17.28 10.25 10.10
CA PRO A 457 -16.11 11.10 9.98
C PRO A 457 -15.51 11.39 11.35
N LEU A 458 -14.17 11.43 11.41
CA LEU A 458 -13.40 11.74 12.60
C LEU A 458 -12.99 13.22 12.56
N GLY A 459 -13.90 14.07 13.04
CA GLY A 459 -13.71 15.51 13.09
C GLY A 459 -13.86 16.20 11.73
N GLU A 460 -13.40 17.46 11.69
CA GLU A 460 -13.47 18.30 10.50
C GLU A 460 -12.45 17.88 9.43
N PRO A 461 -12.77 18.05 8.13
CA PRO A 461 -11.82 17.79 7.05
C PRO A 461 -10.54 18.63 7.20
N THR A 462 -9.38 17.98 7.08
CA THR A 462 -8.07 18.64 7.09
C THR A 462 -7.77 19.20 5.71
N VAL A 463 -7.41 20.49 5.61
CA VAL A 463 -6.99 21.11 4.35
C VAL A 463 -5.57 20.68 4.03
N LEU A 464 -5.39 20.00 2.91
CA LEU A 464 -4.09 19.51 2.44
C LEU A 464 -3.39 20.51 1.53
N ALA A 465 -4.15 21.18 0.65
CA ALA A 465 -3.62 22.16 -0.29
C ALA A 465 -4.68 23.22 -0.66
N VAL A 466 -4.20 24.39 -1.08
CA VAL A 466 -5.01 25.52 -1.56
C VAL A 466 -4.66 25.79 -3.02
N GLY A 467 -5.67 26.09 -3.84
CA GLY A 467 -5.56 26.30 -5.27
C GLY A 467 -6.28 25.24 -6.08
N TYR A 468 -6.15 25.30 -7.40
CA TYR A 468 -6.73 24.31 -8.31
C TYR A 468 -5.76 23.14 -8.51
N ASN A 469 -6.28 21.92 -8.38
CA ASN A 469 -5.53 20.68 -8.57
C ASN A 469 -6.19 19.87 -9.68
N SER A 470 -5.41 19.44 -10.69
CA SER A 470 -5.92 18.70 -11.85
C SER A 470 -6.31 17.26 -11.52
N PHE A 471 -5.67 16.67 -10.51
CA PHE A 471 -6.07 15.39 -9.94
C PHE A 471 -5.69 15.30 -8.46
N VAL A 472 -6.35 14.37 -7.77
CA VAL A 472 -6.08 13.95 -6.39
C VAL A 472 -6.05 12.43 -6.39
N GLY A 473 -5.00 11.85 -5.81
CA GLY A 473 -4.88 10.42 -5.60
C GLY A 473 -4.37 10.11 -4.20
N ALA A 474 -4.62 8.90 -3.73
CA ALA A 474 -4.21 8.44 -2.41
C ALA A 474 -3.59 7.04 -2.50
N VAL A 475 -2.70 6.73 -1.56
CA VAL A 475 -2.07 5.41 -1.49
C VAL A 475 -2.42 4.77 -0.15
N SER A 476 -2.97 3.57 -0.22
CA SER A 476 -3.23 2.75 0.97
C SER A 476 -1.91 2.39 1.64
N LEU A 477 -1.73 2.90 2.86
CA LEU A 477 -0.57 2.64 3.72
C LEU A 477 -1.06 2.00 5.03
N PRO A 478 -1.67 0.80 5.00
CA PRO A 478 -2.04 0.12 6.22
C PRO A 478 -0.78 -0.03 7.07
N SER A 479 -0.82 0.62 8.22
CA SER A 479 0.33 0.72 9.10
C SER A 479 0.30 -0.50 10.01
N GLY A 480 1.36 -1.30 9.95
CA GLY A 480 1.56 -2.44 10.85
C GLY A 480 1.92 -1.93 12.25
N SER A 481 3.15 -2.16 12.69
CA SER A 481 3.69 -1.62 13.95
C SER A 481 4.03 -0.12 13.89
N GLN A 482 3.97 0.52 12.71
CA GLN A 482 4.29 1.93 12.54
C GLN A 482 3.10 2.83 12.87
N VAL A 483 3.40 4.09 13.22
CA VAL A 483 2.37 5.11 13.45
C VAL A 483 1.51 5.26 12.19
N PRO A 484 0.16 5.16 12.29
CA PRO A 484 -0.70 5.28 11.14
C PRO A 484 -0.48 6.58 10.39
N SER A 485 -0.38 6.52 9.07
CA SER A 485 -0.14 7.68 8.23
C SER A 485 -1.00 7.66 6.96
N THR A 486 -1.16 8.83 6.37
CA THR A 486 -1.88 9.04 5.13
C THR A 486 -0.93 9.56 4.07
N PHE A 487 -1.10 9.14 2.83
CA PHE A 487 -0.33 9.62 1.69
C PHE A 487 -1.29 10.04 0.59
N THR A 488 -1.44 11.35 0.39
CA THR A 488 -2.27 11.93 -0.68
C THR A 488 -1.37 12.69 -1.65
N TYR A 489 -1.38 12.32 -2.92
CA TYR A 489 -0.65 13.02 -3.99
C TYR A 489 -1.60 13.85 -4.85
N LEU A 490 -1.10 14.99 -5.34
CA LEU A 490 -1.88 15.97 -6.08
C LEU A 490 -0.99 16.71 -7.08
N GLN A 491 -1.64 17.21 -8.13
CA GLN A 491 -1.00 18.03 -9.16
C GLN A 491 -1.65 19.41 -9.18
N PRO A 492 -1.01 20.43 -8.57
CA PRO A 492 -1.46 21.81 -8.71
C PRO A 492 -1.21 22.29 -10.13
N VAL A 493 -2.17 22.99 -10.74
CA VAL A 493 -2.01 23.45 -12.14
C VAL A 493 -0.82 24.41 -12.28
N GLY A 494 0.03 24.16 -13.28
CA GLY A 494 1.23 24.96 -13.55
C GLY A 494 2.36 24.84 -12.53
N LYS A 495 2.34 23.84 -11.64
CA LYS A 495 3.38 23.60 -10.64
C LYS A 495 3.90 22.15 -10.71
N SER A 496 4.96 21.85 -9.95
CA SER A 496 5.42 20.48 -9.75
C SER A 496 4.42 19.68 -8.90
N SER A 497 4.34 18.37 -9.15
CA SER A 497 3.52 17.47 -8.35
C SER A 497 4.04 17.35 -6.91
N ALA A 498 3.10 17.29 -5.98
CA ALA A 498 3.40 17.19 -4.55
C ALA A 498 2.56 16.08 -3.91
N ALA A 499 3.02 15.60 -2.77
CA ALA A 499 2.30 14.71 -1.89
C ALA A 499 2.27 15.29 -0.48
N LYS A 500 1.22 14.95 0.24
CA LYS A 500 0.97 15.34 1.63
C LYS A 500 0.99 14.05 2.45
N VAL A 501 2.00 13.93 3.30
CA VAL A 501 2.17 12.82 4.22
C VAL A 501 1.80 13.30 5.60
N CYS A 502 0.70 12.80 6.16
CA CYS A 502 0.24 13.20 7.49
C CYS A 502 0.18 12.01 8.43
N GLY A 503 0.70 12.19 9.64
CA GLY A 503 0.53 11.22 10.72
C GLY A 503 -0.88 11.26 11.30
N VAL A 504 -1.35 10.11 11.78
CA VAL A 504 -2.62 9.97 12.47
C VAL A 504 -2.33 9.62 13.91
N SER A 505 -2.68 10.54 14.81
CA SER A 505 -2.46 10.39 16.25
C SER A 505 -3.32 9.27 16.85
N ALA A 506 -3.01 8.84 18.07
CA ALA A 506 -3.84 7.88 18.81
C ALA A 506 -5.29 8.37 19.03
N ALA A 507 -5.50 9.69 19.08
CA ALA A 507 -6.83 10.32 19.10
C ALA A 507 -7.52 10.33 17.72
N GLN A 508 -6.94 9.62 16.74
CA GLN A 508 -7.39 9.52 15.35
C GLN A 508 -7.54 10.87 14.65
N ARG A 509 -6.68 11.84 15.01
CA ARG A 509 -6.61 13.14 14.35
C ARG A 509 -5.39 13.19 13.42
N VAL A 510 -5.60 13.80 12.26
CA VAL A 510 -4.53 14.14 11.31
C VAL A 510 -3.62 15.19 11.96
N SER A 511 -2.31 14.96 11.91
CA SER A 511 -1.31 15.86 12.48
C SER A 511 0.03 15.73 11.73
N GLY A 512 0.90 16.74 11.87
CA GLY A 512 2.26 16.67 11.36
C GLY A 512 2.36 16.48 9.83
N CYS A 513 1.43 17.06 9.07
CA CYS A 513 1.46 16.98 7.61
C CYS A 513 2.74 17.59 7.04
N LYS A 514 3.44 16.83 6.19
CA LYS A 514 4.64 17.28 5.48
C LYS A 514 4.42 17.22 3.98
N ASP A 515 5.08 18.16 3.31
CA ASP A 515 5.05 18.28 1.85
C ASP A 515 6.21 17.49 1.28
N LEU A 516 5.89 16.57 0.37
CA LEU A 516 6.87 15.77 -0.36
C LEU A 516 6.76 16.12 -1.85
N HIS A 517 7.78 16.76 -2.39
CA HIS A 517 7.91 16.93 -3.82
C HIS A 517 8.42 15.63 -4.44
N TRP A 518 7.59 15.00 -5.27
CA TRP A 518 7.87 13.67 -5.82
C TRP A 518 7.92 13.65 -7.35
N ALA A 519 7.56 14.73 -8.05
CA ALA A 519 7.85 14.86 -9.48
C ALA A 519 8.26 16.29 -9.81
N GLU A 520 9.18 16.44 -10.76
CA GLU A 520 9.75 17.74 -11.15
C GLU A 520 8.93 18.44 -12.24
N ALA A 521 8.09 17.69 -12.95
CA ALA A 521 7.30 18.17 -14.07
C ALA A 521 5.80 18.24 -13.73
N GLU A 522 5.07 19.03 -14.51
CA GLU A 522 3.61 18.97 -14.55
C GLU A 522 3.17 17.65 -15.19
N LEU A 523 2.30 16.93 -14.49
CA LEU A 523 1.82 15.61 -14.88
C LEU A 523 0.41 15.71 -15.48
N GLN A 524 0.18 14.90 -16.51
CA GLN A 524 -1.13 14.69 -17.11
C GLN A 524 -1.90 13.60 -16.34
N ALA A 525 -1.22 12.53 -15.96
CA ALA A 525 -1.79 11.43 -15.19
C ALA A 525 -0.73 10.82 -14.28
N ALA A 526 -1.16 10.28 -13.14
CA ALA A 526 -0.31 9.49 -12.26
C ALA A 526 -1.15 8.48 -11.48
N GLN A 527 -0.56 7.33 -11.20
CA GLN A 527 -1.07 6.37 -10.23
C GLN A 527 0.11 5.77 -9.47
N ALA A 528 -0.10 5.40 -8.21
CA ALA A 528 0.94 4.81 -7.38
C ALA A 528 0.45 3.54 -6.68
N VAL A 529 1.39 2.65 -6.37
CA VAL A 529 1.19 1.44 -5.58
C VAL A 529 2.22 1.35 -4.47
N LYS A 530 1.83 0.77 -3.34
CA LYS A 530 2.75 0.39 -2.26
C LYS A 530 3.36 -0.97 -2.56
N LEU A 531 4.69 -1.05 -2.50
CA LEU A 531 5.45 -2.28 -2.63
C LEU A 531 5.49 -3.03 -1.30
N GLN A 532 5.80 -4.33 -1.34
CA GLN A 532 5.83 -5.18 -0.13
C GLN A 532 6.85 -4.68 0.92
N ASP A 533 7.94 -4.06 0.47
CA ASP A 533 8.98 -3.48 1.32
C ASP A 533 8.68 -2.04 1.80
N GLY A 534 7.46 -1.55 1.57
CA GLY A 534 7.01 -0.24 2.01
C GLY A 534 7.40 0.93 1.10
N ARG A 535 8.20 0.70 0.05
CA ARG A 535 8.45 1.71 -0.98
C ARG A 535 7.18 2.01 -1.77
N LEU A 536 7.13 3.17 -2.42
CA LEU A 536 6.06 3.53 -3.35
C LEU A 536 6.59 3.51 -4.78
N LEU A 537 5.83 2.94 -5.70
CA LEU A 537 6.11 3.02 -7.12
C LEU A 537 5.01 3.82 -7.81
N PHE A 538 5.40 4.90 -8.47
CA PHE A 538 4.55 5.72 -9.31
C PHE A 538 4.73 5.32 -10.76
N ALA A 539 3.63 5.22 -11.50
CA ALA A 539 3.61 5.36 -12.94
C ALA A 539 3.02 6.74 -13.26
N LEU A 540 3.69 7.51 -14.09
CA LEU A 540 3.34 8.89 -14.37
C LEU A 540 3.47 9.21 -15.86
N VAL A 541 2.61 10.10 -16.32
CA VAL A 541 2.57 10.64 -17.66
C VAL A 541 2.84 12.13 -17.54
N GLN A 542 3.97 12.57 -18.08
CA GLN A 542 4.29 14.00 -18.13
C GLN A 542 3.38 14.71 -19.14
N LYS A 543 3.20 16.02 -18.95
CA LYS A 543 2.60 16.88 -19.98
C LYS A 543 3.42 16.77 -21.28
N GLY A 544 2.82 16.23 -22.32
CA GLY A 544 3.50 15.85 -23.57
C GLY A 544 3.58 14.33 -23.81
N GLY A 545 3.03 13.51 -22.91
CA GLY A 545 2.78 12.08 -23.13
C GLY A 545 3.89 11.13 -22.72
N THR A 546 5.05 11.62 -22.28
CA THR A 546 6.16 10.76 -21.86
C THR A 546 5.78 9.93 -20.62
N VAL A 547 5.89 8.61 -20.75
CA VAL A 547 5.61 7.65 -19.66
C VAL A 547 6.87 7.37 -18.86
N GLN A 548 6.78 7.55 -17.56
CA GLN A 548 7.87 7.26 -16.63
C GLN A 548 7.36 6.51 -15.40
N SER A 549 8.26 5.84 -14.72
CA SER A 549 8.07 5.25 -13.41
C SER A 549 9.02 5.91 -12.41
N ARG A 550 8.55 6.15 -11.20
CA ARG A 550 9.40 6.69 -10.12
C ARG A 550 9.19 5.89 -8.86
N LEU A 551 10.29 5.42 -8.29
CA LEU A 551 10.32 4.76 -7.01
C LEU A 551 10.59 5.80 -5.92
N LEU A 552 9.81 5.80 -4.84
CA LEU A 552 10.08 6.55 -3.62
C LEU A 552 10.48 5.57 -2.52
N SER A 553 11.52 5.91 -1.78
CA SER A 553 11.98 5.10 -0.67
C SER A 553 10.95 5.03 0.46
N ALA A 554 10.99 3.98 1.28
CA ALA A 554 10.08 3.84 2.43
C ALA A 554 10.23 5.02 3.42
N GLY A 555 11.44 5.57 3.59
CA GLY A 555 11.67 6.74 4.45
C GLY A 555 11.12 8.05 3.90
N GLU A 556 11.13 8.24 2.57
CA GLU A 556 10.45 9.37 1.93
C GLU A 556 8.93 9.22 2.00
N ALA A 557 8.44 7.99 1.89
CA ALA A 557 7.02 7.67 2.02
C ALA A 557 6.51 7.80 3.47
N SER A 558 7.35 7.51 4.47
CA SER A 558 6.98 7.61 5.88
C SER A 558 7.12 9.03 6.42
N ALA A 559 8.12 9.80 5.95
CA ALA A 559 8.44 11.22 6.27
C ALA A 559 8.37 11.66 7.75
N LEU A 560 7.99 10.79 8.70
CA LEU A 560 7.71 11.09 10.10
C LEU A 560 8.91 10.80 11.01
N ASP A 561 9.95 10.10 10.53
CA ASP A 561 11.06 9.61 11.36
C ASP A 561 12.25 10.56 11.58
N ILE A 562 12.08 11.90 11.52
CA ILE A 562 13.24 12.82 11.62
C ILE A 562 13.48 13.41 13.03
N ASN A 563 12.61 13.19 14.04
CA ASN A 563 12.81 13.85 15.35
C ASN A 563 12.93 12.92 16.57
N MET A 564 13.20 11.62 16.42
CA MET A 564 13.42 10.71 17.57
C MET A 564 14.89 10.31 17.80
N ALA A 565 15.84 11.16 17.42
CA ALA A 565 17.26 10.93 17.71
C ALA A 565 18.01 12.24 18.04
N VAL A 566 17.60 12.94 19.09
CA VAL A 566 18.47 13.76 19.95
C VAL A 566 17.89 13.79 21.36
N VAL A 567 18.16 12.76 22.16
CA VAL A 567 18.38 12.87 23.62
C VAL A 567 19.49 11.91 23.97
#